data_AF-A0A0Q4K8V4-F1
#
_entry.id   AF-A0A0Q4K8V4-F1
#
_cell.length_a   1.000
_cell.length_b   1.000
_cell.length_c   1.000
_cell.angle_alpha   90.00
_cell.angle_beta   90.00
_cell.angle_gamma   90.00
#
_symmetry.space_group_name_H-M   'P 1'
#
loop_
_entity.id
_entity.type
_entity.pdbx_description
1 polymer ?
#
loop_
_entity_poly.entity_id
_entity_poly.type
_entity_poly.pdbx_seq_one_letter_code
_entity_poly.pdbx_strand_id
1 'polypeptide(L)'
;MIAMVLAMQAVAPTAPYADCLSTRINADARMEKPPAEAAARVAIFDDAATACAAVRAKVPKAHAAMLDKIDASMKAVLVNPDAAEAEFGTEPVAGETP
;
A
#
# COMPACT_ATOMS: atom_id res chain seq x y z
N MET A 1 -5.87 -4.21 25.85
CA MET A 1 -4.66 -4.84 25.25
C MET A 1 -4.96 -6.08 24.39
N ILE A 2 -6.21 -6.37 24.00
CA ILE A 2 -6.51 -7.53 23.12
C ILE A 2 -6.69 -7.10 21.64
N ALA A 3 -7.12 -5.85 21.39
CA ALA A 3 -7.32 -5.33 20.03
C ALA A 3 -6.01 -5.14 19.23
N MET A 4 -4.90 -4.75 19.89
CA MET A 4 -3.61 -4.53 19.21
C MET A 4 -3.00 -5.82 18.63
N VAL A 5 -3.27 -6.97 19.24
CA VAL A 5 -2.70 -8.24 18.79
C VAL A 5 -3.37 -8.74 17.49
N LEU A 6 -4.64 -8.42 17.24
CA LEU A 6 -5.31 -8.78 15.99
C LEU A 6 -4.86 -7.91 14.81
N ALA A 7 -4.53 -6.64 15.02
CA ALA A 7 -4.04 -5.76 13.96
C ALA A 7 -2.63 -6.18 13.49
N MET A 8 -1.72 -6.48 14.42
CA MET A 8 -0.36 -6.93 14.09
C MET A 8 -0.34 -8.30 13.38
N GLN A 9 -1.24 -9.22 13.74
CA GLN A 9 -1.33 -10.52 13.07
C GLN A 9 -2.01 -10.45 11.70
N ALA A 10 -2.84 -9.42 11.45
CA ALA A 10 -3.46 -9.21 10.14
C ALA A 10 -2.51 -8.53 9.14
N VAL A 11 -1.54 -7.72 9.61
CA VAL A 11 -0.47 -7.12 8.78
C VAL A 11 0.52 -8.19 8.29
N ALA A 12 0.87 -9.19 9.10
CA ALA A 12 1.83 -10.22 8.73
C ALA A 12 1.52 -10.99 7.41
N PRO A 13 0.29 -11.44 7.13
CA PRO A 13 -0.02 -12.18 5.91
C PRO A 13 -0.12 -11.31 4.65
N THR A 14 -0.42 -10.01 4.76
CA THR A 14 -0.50 -9.09 3.61
C THR A 14 0.79 -8.29 3.39
N ALA A 15 1.68 -8.23 4.38
CA ALA A 15 2.97 -7.54 4.30
C ALA A 15 3.82 -7.91 3.08
N PRO A 16 3.92 -9.19 2.66
CA PRO A 16 4.70 -9.55 1.47
C PRO A 16 4.16 -8.90 0.18
N TYR A 17 2.84 -8.67 0.11
CA TYR A 17 2.22 -8.02 -1.03
C TYR A 17 2.48 -6.51 -1.03
N ALA A 18 2.32 -5.86 0.13
CA ALA A 18 2.63 -4.44 0.29
C ALA A 18 4.12 -4.14 0.01
N ASP A 19 5.02 -5.00 0.48
CA ASP A 19 6.46 -4.89 0.23
C ASP A 19 6.81 -5.07 -1.26
N CYS A 20 6.16 -6.03 -1.93
CA CYS A 20 6.31 -6.23 -3.37
C CYS A 20 5.86 -4.98 -4.15
N LEU A 21 4.69 -4.42 -3.82
CA LEU A 21 4.20 -3.19 -4.45
C LEU A 21 5.16 -2.03 -4.24
N SER A 22 5.54 -1.76 -2.97
CA SER A 22 6.48 -0.68 -2.62
C SER A 22 7.81 -0.82 -3.36
N THR A 23 8.41 -2.02 -3.35
CA THR A 23 9.68 -2.28 -4.04
C THR A 23 9.57 -2.02 -5.54
N ARG A 24 8.49 -2.47 -6.18
CA ARG A 24 8.30 -2.32 -7.63
C ARG A 24 8.01 -0.89 -8.04
N ILE A 25 7.18 -0.19 -7.28
CA ILE A 25 6.85 1.21 -7.54
C ILE A 25 8.11 2.06 -7.36
N ASN A 26 8.86 1.89 -6.26
CA ASN A 26 10.09 2.67 -6.01
C ASN A 26 11.23 2.33 -6.98
N ALA A 27 11.26 1.11 -7.55
CA ALA A 27 12.23 0.72 -8.57
C ALA A 27 11.82 1.13 -9.99
N ASP A 28 10.60 1.66 -10.19
CA ASP A 28 10.16 2.12 -11.51
C ASP A 28 10.92 3.39 -11.91
N ALA A 29 11.56 3.37 -13.08
CA ALA A 29 12.34 4.51 -13.58
C ALA A 29 11.51 5.81 -13.70
N ARG A 30 10.18 5.69 -13.89
CA ARG A 30 9.27 6.85 -13.94
C ARG A 30 9.14 7.52 -12.57
N MET A 31 9.45 6.84 -11.46
CA MET A 31 9.39 7.41 -10.12
C MET A 31 10.63 8.24 -9.74
N GLU A 32 11.73 8.19 -10.52
CA GLU A 32 12.86 9.12 -10.36
C GLU A 32 12.42 10.56 -10.63
N LYS A 33 11.52 10.74 -11.60
CA LYS A 33 10.80 11.99 -11.85
C LYS A 33 9.31 11.67 -12.04
N PRO A 34 8.53 11.61 -10.94
CA PRO A 34 7.15 11.16 -10.98
C PRO A 34 6.34 11.92 -12.03
N PRO A 35 5.55 11.22 -12.88
CA PRO A 35 4.70 11.87 -13.87
C PRO A 35 3.78 12.90 -13.21
N ALA A 36 3.56 14.04 -13.85
CA ALA A 36 2.62 15.05 -13.34
C ALA A 36 1.16 14.57 -13.42
N GLU A 37 0.86 13.72 -14.39
CA GLU A 37 -0.47 13.17 -14.61
C GLU A 37 -0.77 12.01 -13.66
N ALA A 38 -1.88 12.11 -12.92
CA ALA A 38 -2.34 11.07 -12.01
C ALA A 38 -2.53 9.71 -12.72
N ALA A 39 -3.04 9.70 -13.95
CA ALA A 39 -3.24 8.48 -14.73
C ALA A 39 -1.92 7.74 -15.00
N ALA A 40 -0.83 8.47 -15.27
CA ALA A 40 0.49 7.87 -15.48
C ALA A 40 1.07 7.30 -14.18
N ARG A 41 0.79 7.91 -13.03
CA ARG A 41 1.16 7.36 -11.71
C ARG A 41 0.36 6.12 -11.35
N VAL A 42 -0.94 6.07 -11.70
CA VAL A 42 -1.78 4.88 -11.53
C VAL A 42 -1.31 3.74 -12.44
N ALA A 43 -0.84 4.03 -13.66
CA ALA A 43 -0.27 3.00 -14.54
C ALA A 43 0.97 2.31 -13.91
N ILE A 44 1.83 3.07 -13.21
CA ILE A 44 2.96 2.50 -12.45
C ILE A 44 2.47 1.52 -11.38
N PHE A 45 1.40 1.87 -10.66
CA PHE A 45 0.77 0.96 -9.72
C PHE A 45 0.23 -0.29 -10.41
N ASP A 46 -0.50 -0.16 -11.50
CA ASP A 46 -1.14 -1.31 -12.16
C ASP A 46 -0.10 -2.29 -12.72
N ASP A 47 1.03 -1.77 -13.24
CA ASP A 47 2.19 -2.56 -13.65
C ASP A 47 2.79 -3.33 -12.45
N ALA A 48 2.99 -2.65 -11.32
CA ALA A 48 3.49 -3.26 -10.09
C ALA A 48 2.52 -4.32 -9.53
N ALA A 49 1.22 -4.02 -9.48
CA ALA A 49 0.19 -4.93 -9.01
C ALA A 49 0.11 -6.19 -9.88
N THR A 50 0.24 -6.04 -11.21
CA THR A 50 0.33 -7.16 -12.15
C THR A 50 1.56 -8.03 -11.86
N ALA A 51 2.73 -7.41 -11.66
CA ALA A 51 3.95 -8.13 -11.31
C ALA A 51 3.85 -8.85 -9.95
N CYS A 52 3.11 -8.28 -9.00
CA CYS A 52 2.91 -8.81 -7.65
C CYS A 52 1.68 -9.73 -7.52
N ALA A 53 0.96 -10.02 -8.60
CA ALA A 53 -0.27 -10.82 -8.57
C ALA A 53 -0.07 -12.22 -7.97
N ALA A 54 1.08 -12.85 -8.23
CA ALA A 54 1.43 -14.15 -7.66
C ALA A 54 1.68 -14.09 -6.14
N VAL A 55 2.12 -12.93 -5.61
CA VAL A 55 2.28 -12.71 -4.17
C VAL A 55 0.91 -12.47 -3.54
N ARG A 56 0.07 -11.64 -4.18
CA ARG A 56 -1.32 -11.39 -3.78
C ARG A 56 -2.12 -12.70 -3.68
N ALA A 57 -1.93 -13.63 -4.63
CA ALA A 57 -2.64 -14.91 -4.67
C ALA A 57 -2.25 -15.87 -3.53
N LYS A 58 -1.07 -15.69 -2.90
CA LYS A 58 -0.63 -16.51 -1.75
C LYS A 58 -1.27 -16.05 -0.44
N VAL A 59 -1.86 -14.86 -0.42
CA VAL A 59 -2.50 -14.31 0.77
C VAL A 59 -3.85 -15.01 1.00
N PRO A 60 -4.16 -15.46 2.23
CA PRO A 60 -5.43 -16.11 2.51
C PRO A 60 -6.61 -15.18 2.19
N LYS A 61 -7.69 -15.75 1.64
CA LYS A 61 -8.91 -15.00 1.26
C LYS A 61 -9.54 -14.22 2.43
N ALA A 62 -9.31 -14.64 3.67
CA ALA A 62 -9.74 -13.92 4.87
C ALA A 62 -9.18 -12.48 4.94
N HIS A 63 -8.08 -12.20 4.24
CA HIS A 63 -7.45 -10.88 4.18
C HIS A 63 -7.73 -10.13 2.86
N ALA A 64 -8.66 -10.60 2.02
CA ALA A 64 -8.96 -9.95 0.74
C ALA A 64 -9.34 -8.47 0.91
N ALA A 65 -10.20 -8.16 1.89
CA ALA A 65 -10.57 -6.77 2.19
C ALA A 65 -9.38 -5.89 2.62
N MET A 66 -8.32 -6.49 3.20
CA MET A 66 -7.10 -5.77 3.55
C MET A 66 -6.20 -5.57 2.33
N LEU A 67 -6.15 -6.53 1.40
CA LEU A 67 -5.46 -6.36 0.11
C LEU A 67 -6.09 -5.25 -0.72
N ASP A 68 -7.42 -5.22 -0.80
CA ASP A 68 -8.13 -4.16 -1.52
C ASP A 68 -7.92 -2.78 -0.88
N LYS A 69 -7.77 -2.71 0.45
CA LYS A 69 -7.37 -1.48 1.15
C LYS A 69 -5.94 -1.06 0.81
N ILE A 70 -4.98 -2.00 0.81
CA ILE A 70 -3.58 -1.71 0.41
C ILE A 70 -3.55 -1.16 -1.02
N ASP A 71 -4.29 -1.78 -1.94
CA ASP A 71 -4.40 -1.35 -3.34
C ASP A 71 -4.97 0.08 -3.42
N ALA A 72 -6.05 0.36 -2.68
CA ALA A 72 -6.68 1.67 -2.66
C ALA A 72 -5.76 2.75 -2.05
N SER A 73 -5.12 2.48 -0.90
CA SER A 73 -4.23 3.44 -0.24
C SER A 73 -2.99 3.74 -1.08
N MET A 74 -2.36 2.73 -1.68
CA MET A 74 -1.20 2.93 -2.57
C MET A 74 -1.57 3.74 -3.82
N LYS A 75 -2.74 3.46 -4.43
CA LYS A 75 -3.25 4.28 -5.53
C LYS A 75 -3.54 5.72 -5.10
N ALA A 76 -4.14 5.92 -3.92
CA ALA A 76 -4.46 7.25 -3.40
C ALA A 76 -3.18 8.08 -3.21
N VAL A 77 -2.14 7.52 -2.58
CA VAL A 77 -0.85 8.19 -2.38
C VAL A 77 -0.23 8.60 -3.72
N LEU A 78 -0.31 7.72 -4.73
CA LEU A 78 0.21 8.02 -6.06
C LEU A 78 -0.61 9.09 -6.79
N VAL A 79 -1.91 9.21 -6.54
CA VAL A 79 -2.74 10.24 -7.19
C VAL A 79 -2.61 11.59 -6.50
N ASN A 80 -2.71 11.60 -5.16
CA ASN A 80 -2.68 12.78 -4.32
C ASN A 80 -2.19 12.39 -2.91
N PRO A 81 -0.90 12.59 -2.59
CA PRO A 81 -0.34 12.21 -1.30
C PRO A 81 -0.98 12.96 -0.13
N ASP A 82 -1.26 14.27 -0.28
CA ASP A 82 -1.87 15.08 0.78
C ASP A 82 -3.29 14.59 1.16
N ALA A 83 -4.08 14.16 0.17
CA ALA A 83 -5.39 13.58 0.43
C ALA A 83 -5.30 12.17 1.02
N ALA A 84 -4.30 11.39 0.61
CA ALA A 84 -4.08 10.05 1.13
C ALA A 84 -3.67 10.06 2.61
N GLU A 85 -2.82 11.00 3.03
CA GLU A 85 -2.48 11.16 4.46
C GLU A 85 -3.70 11.51 5.31
N ALA A 86 -4.66 12.29 4.77
CA ALA A 86 -5.89 12.63 5.48
C ALA A 86 -6.88 11.45 5.60
N GLU A 87 -6.94 10.56 4.62
CA GLU A 87 -7.83 9.38 4.63
C GLU A 87 -7.20 8.13 5.29
N PHE A 88 -5.88 7.98 5.20
CA PHE A 88 -5.16 6.76 5.59
C PHE A 88 -4.04 6.98 6.62
N GLY A 89 -3.62 8.22 6.90
CA GLY A 89 -2.50 8.55 7.80
C GLY A 89 -2.86 8.69 9.28
N THR A 90 -4.10 8.42 9.69
CA THR A 90 -4.58 8.69 11.06
C THR A 90 -4.25 7.61 12.09
N GLU A 91 -3.24 6.76 11.86
CA GLU A 91 -2.72 5.89 12.92
C GLU A 91 -1.55 6.62 13.61
N PRO A 92 -1.72 7.14 14.85
CA PRO A 92 -0.61 7.73 15.57
C PRO A 92 0.47 6.66 15.74
N VAL A 93 1.65 6.92 15.19
CA VAL A 93 2.84 6.19 15.61
C VAL A 93 2.98 6.39 17.12
N ALA A 94 2.84 5.32 17.88
CA ALA A 94 3.00 5.34 19.33
C ALA A 94 4.47 5.73 19.64
N GLY A 95 4.75 7.03 19.70
CA GLY A 95 6.10 7.55 19.82
C GLY A 95 6.21 9.07 19.86
N GLU A 96 5.30 9.82 19.24
CA GLU A 96 5.29 11.29 19.38
C GLU A 96 4.35 11.71 20.52
N THR A 97 4.94 11.84 21.70
CA THR A 97 4.39 12.63 22.81
C THR A 97 5.22 13.92 22.89
N PRO A 98 4.61 15.11 23.02
CA PRO A 98 5.33 16.37 23.19
C PRO A 98 6.16 16.44 24.47
#